data_AF-A0A497SMB0-F1
#
_entry.id   AF-A0A497SMB0-F1
#
_cell.length_a   1.000
_cell.length_b   1.000
_cell.length_c   1.000
_cell.angle_alpha   90.00
_cell.angle_beta   90.00
_cell.angle_gamma   90.00
#
_symmetry.space_group_name_H-M   'P 1'
#
loop_
_entity.id
_entity.type
_entity.pdbx_description
1 polymer ?
#
loop_
_entity_poly.entity_id
_entity_poly.type
_entity_poly.pdbx_seq_one_letter_code
_entity_poly.pdbx_strand_id
1 'polypeptide(L)'
;EIGVLSPKARSIITFKEEVPGTDGAVSLLGTLAAAAGSLAIASLGVLLLQLNLNNFFLVFIAGFLGCQIDSILGATLERRGYLSKSHVNLLATFSGGLITLL
;
A
#
# COMPACT_ATOMS: atom_id res chain seq x y z
N GLU A 1 0.26 -8.46 -2.78
CA GLU A 1 -0.47 -9.10 -3.90
C GLU A 1 -1.50 -10.18 -3.48
N ILE A 2 -1.70 -10.48 -2.19
CA ILE A 2 -2.77 -11.41 -1.72
C ILE A 2 -4.18 -11.00 -2.22
N GLY A 3 -4.39 -9.71 -2.49
CA GLY A 3 -5.67 -9.17 -2.99
C GLY A 3 -6.17 -9.77 -4.31
N VAL A 4 -5.31 -10.40 -5.11
CA VAL A 4 -5.71 -11.09 -6.37
C VAL A 4 -6.58 -12.31 -6.13
N LEU A 5 -6.51 -12.90 -4.93
CA LEU A 5 -7.35 -14.03 -4.52
C LEU A 5 -8.77 -13.60 -4.14
N SER A 6 -9.04 -12.29 -4.09
CA SER A 6 -10.36 -11.79 -3.78
C SER A 6 -11.29 -11.95 -4.98
N PRO A 7 -12.56 -12.36 -4.77
CA PRO A 7 -13.53 -12.49 -5.85
C PRO A 7 -13.94 -11.14 -6.46
N LYS A 8 -13.69 -10.03 -5.76
CA LYS A 8 -14.04 -8.67 -6.22
C LYS A 8 -12.91 -7.70 -5.97
N ALA A 9 -12.54 -6.95 -7.00
CA ALA A 9 -11.64 -5.81 -6.89
C ALA A 9 -12.30 -4.58 -7.52
N ARG A 10 -11.89 -3.39 -7.07
CA ARG A 10 -12.41 -2.12 -7.57
C ARG A 10 -11.27 -1.14 -7.78
N SER A 11 -11.36 -0.31 -8.81
CA SER A 11 -10.41 0.79 -9.01
C SER A 11 -10.41 1.72 -7.80
N ILE A 12 -9.23 2.07 -7.27
CA ILE A 12 -9.11 3.02 -6.15
C ILE A 12 -9.57 4.44 -6.51
N ILE A 13 -9.58 4.80 -7.80
CA ILE A 13 -9.95 6.13 -8.29
C ILE A 13 -11.44 6.19 -8.65
N THR A 14 -11.91 5.23 -9.43
CA THR A 14 -13.27 5.28 -10.00
C THR A 14 -14.29 4.48 -9.20
N PHE A 15 -13.84 3.65 -8.25
CA PHE A 15 -14.67 2.71 -7.48
C PHE A 15 -15.48 1.71 -8.32
N LYS A 16 -15.23 1.64 -9.63
CA LYS A 16 -15.81 0.65 -10.53
C LYS A 16 -15.17 -0.71 -10.29
N GLU A 17 -15.95 -1.76 -10.50
CA GLU A 17 -15.47 -3.14 -10.41
C GLU A 17 -14.48 -3.42 -11.54
N GLU A 18 -13.36 -4.03 -11.18
CA GLU A 18 -12.23 -4.34 -12.06
C GLU A 18 -11.79 -5.78 -11.81
N VAL A 19 -11.12 -6.37 -12.79
CA VAL A 19 -10.59 -7.74 -12.65
C VAL A 19 -9.53 -7.75 -11.54
N PRO A 20 -9.61 -8.67 -10.56
CA PRO A 20 -8.58 -8.82 -9.53
C PRO A 20 -7.18 -8.97 -10.16
N GLY A 21 -6.21 -8.20 -9.64
CA GLY A 21 -4.85 -8.15 -10.21
C GLY A 21 -4.63 -7.06 -11.27
N THR A 22 -5.66 -6.28 -11.61
CA THR A 22 -5.48 -5.04 -12.39
C THR A 22 -4.69 -4.00 -11.60
N ASP A 23 -3.74 -3.31 -12.23
CA ASP A 23 -2.94 -2.27 -11.59
C ASP A 23 -3.82 -1.14 -11.02
N GLY A 24 -3.66 -0.90 -9.72
CA GLY A 24 -4.45 0.07 -8.96
C GLY A 24 -5.89 -0.37 -8.63
N ALA A 25 -6.24 -1.64 -8.83
CA ALA A 25 -7.45 -2.23 -8.27
C ALA A 25 -7.20 -2.69 -6.83
N VAL A 26 -8.09 -2.30 -5.93
CA VAL A 26 -8.08 -2.67 -4.52
C VAL A 26 -9.22 -3.65 -4.22
N SER A 27 -8.95 -4.62 -3.36
CA SER A 27 -9.95 -5.57 -2.86
C SER A 27 -9.97 -5.55 -1.34
N LEU A 28 -11.10 -5.93 -0.74
CA LEU A 28 -11.23 -5.95 0.73
C LEU A 28 -10.16 -6.85 1.37
N LEU A 29 -9.92 -8.02 0.77
CA LEU A 29 -8.88 -8.95 1.21
C LEU A 29 -7.49 -8.30 1.10
N GLY A 30 -7.23 -7.60 -0.01
CA GLY A 30 -5.97 -6.88 -0.24
C GLY A 30 -5.73 -5.77 0.79
N THR A 31 -6.76 -4.96 1.07
CA THR A 31 -6.67 -3.87 2.06
C THR A 31 -6.45 -4.41 3.48
N LEU A 32 -7.15 -5.48 3.87
CA LEU A 32 -6.93 -6.13 5.17
C LEU A 32 -5.53 -6.76 5.25
N ALA A 33 -5.06 -7.39 4.18
CA ALA A 33 -3.70 -7.93 4.11
C ALA A 33 -2.65 -6.82 4.20
N ALA A 34 -2.89 -5.65 3.59
CA ALA A 34 -2.00 -4.49 3.69
C ALA A 34 -1.94 -3.97 5.13
N ALA A 35 -3.09 -3.84 5.81
CA ALA A 35 -3.14 -3.45 7.22
C ALA A 35 -2.46 -4.48 8.14
N ALA A 36 -2.70 -5.78 7.91
CA ALA A 36 -2.03 -6.84 8.68
C ALA A 36 -0.51 -6.83 8.44
N GLY A 37 -0.08 -6.62 7.20
CA GLY A 37 1.33 -6.51 6.83
C GLY A 37 2.00 -5.31 7.48
N SER A 38 1.40 -4.11 7.41
CA SER A 38 1.96 -2.92 8.07
C SER A 38 1.99 -3.06 9.59
N LEU A 39 0.98 -3.71 10.18
CA LEU A 39 0.94 -4.00 11.62
C LEU A 39 2.07 -4.95 12.03
N ALA A 40 2.32 -5.99 11.23
CA ALA A 40 3.41 -6.93 11.47
C ALA A 40 4.77 -6.22 11.40
N ILE A 41 5.00 -5.38 10.38
CA ILE A 41 6.24 -4.61 10.24
C ILE A 41 6.43 -3.63 11.41
N ALA A 42 5.40 -2.88 11.79
CA ALA A 42 5.47 -1.98 12.94
C ALA A 42 5.79 -2.73 14.25
N SER A 43 5.15 -3.89 14.46
CA SER A 43 5.39 -4.74 15.65
C SER A 43 6.82 -5.28 15.68
N LEU A 44 7.36 -5.70 14.53
CA LEU A 44 8.76 -6.11 14.42
C LEU A 44 9.71 -4.95 14.72
N GLY A 45 9.37 -3.72 14.34
CA GLY A 45 10.12 -2.53 14.70
C GLY A 45 10.19 -2.32 16.21
N VAL A 46 9.08 -2.50 16.94
CA VAL A 46 9.08 -2.46 18.41
C VAL A 46 9.96 -3.57 19.00
N LEU A 47 9.86 -4.79 18.49
CA LEU A 47 10.57 -5.95 19.03
C LEU A 47 12.08 -5.92 18.75
N LEU A 48 12.48 -5.59 17.53
CA LEU A 48 13.86 -5.70 17.05
C LEU A 48 14.64 -4.39 17.18
N LEU A 49 13.97 -3.25 17.04
CA LEU A 49 14.59 -1.91 17.04
C LEU A 49 14.19 -1.07 18.25
N GLN A 50 13.41 -1.63 19.19
CA GLN A 50 12.98 -0.95 20.41
C GLN A 50 12.24 0.37 20.14
N LEU A 51 11.44 0.40 19.06
CA LEU A 51 10.64 1.58 18.72
C LEU A 51 9.62 1.90 19.84
N ASN A 52 9.50 3.19 20.16
CA ASN A 52 8.43 3.68 21.04
C ASN A 52 7.05 3.57 20.37
N LEU A 53 5.98 3.62 21.16
CA LEU A 53 4.59 3.53 20.66
C LEU A 53 4.26 4.58 19.58
N ASN A 54 4.80 5.80 19.68
CA ASN A 54 4.61 6.82 18.65
C ASN A 54 5.18 6.37 17.30
N ASN A 55 6.39 5.82 17.30
CA ASN A 55 7.05 5.34 16.09
C ASN A 55 6.34 4.10 15.53
N PHE A 56 5.78 3.25 16.38
CA PHE A 56 4.94 2.14 15.95
C PHE A 56 3.74 2.62 15.12
N PHE A 57 2.99 3.61 15.63
CA PHE A 57 1.84 4.15 14.89
C PHE A 57 2.26 4.84 13.60
N LEU A 58 3.38 5.57 13.60
CA LEU A 58 3.93 6.18 12.39
C LEU A 58 4.28 5.14 11.33
N VAL A 59 5.00 4.07 11.70
CA VAL A 59 5.36 2.99 10.77
C VAL A 59 4.12 2.26 10.25
N PHE A 60 3.15 1.99 11.12
CA PHE A 60 1.90 1.34 10.74
C PHE A 60 1.12 2.18 9.72
N ILE A 61 0.91 3.47 10.01
CA ILE A 61 0.16 4.40 9.16
C ILE A 61 0.91 4.63 7.85
N ALA A 62 2.21 4.90 7.90
CA ALA A 62 3.02 5.13 6.72
C ALA A 62 3.08 3.90 5.81
N GLY A 63 3.23 2.70 6.38
CA GLY A 63 3.21 1.44 5.61
C GLY A 63 1.85 1.21 4.95
N PHE A 64 0.75 1.43 5.68
CA PHE A 64 -0.59 1.28 5.11
C PHE A 64 -0.87 2.32 4.03
N LEU A 65 -0.59 3.60 4.28
CA LEU A 65 -0.78 4.68 3.30
C LEU A 65 0.13 4.51 2.09
N GLY A 66 1.36 4.01 2.26
CA GLY A 66 2.26 3.67 1.15
C GLY A 66 1.61 2.68 0.17
N CYS A 67 0.95 1.63 0.67
CA CYS A 67 0.20 0.69 -0.18
C CYS A 67 -0.97 1.35 -0.91
N GLN A 68 -1.63 2.34 -0.29
CA GLN A 68 -2.71 3.08 -0.96
C GLN A 68 -2.18 4.00 -2.05
N ILE A 69 -1.03 4.66 -1.81
CA ILE A 69 -0.35 5.50 -2.80
C ILE A 69 0.12 4.66 -4.00
N ASP A 70 0.69 3.49 -3.75
CA ASP A 70 1.04 2.51 -4.79
C ASP A 70 -0.15 2.20 -5.70
N SER A 71 -1.31 1.91 -5.11
CA SER A 71 -2.55 1.65 -5.87
C SER A 71 -3.04 2.88 -6.65
N ILE A 72 -2.92 4.09 -6.08
CA ILE A 72 -3.29 5.34 -6.77
C ILE A 72 -2.39 5.57 -7.98
N LEU A 73 -1.08 5.43 -7.81
CA LEU A 73 -0.10 5.59 -8.87
C LEU A 73 -0.26 4.52 -9.96
N GLY A 74 -0.55 3.28 -9.56
CA GLY A 74 -0.89 2.19 -10.47
C GLY A 74 -2.11 2.52 -11.34
N ALA A 75 -3.20 2.96 -10.71
CA ALA A 75 -4.45 3.30 -11.40
C ALA A 75 -4.34 4.53 -12.31
N THR A 76 -3.46 5.47 -11.99
CA THR A 76 -3.38 6.77 -12.68
C THR A 76 -2.27 6.84 -13.72
N LEU A 77 -1.06 6.38 -13.39
CA LEU A 77 0.15 6.58 -14.20
C LEU A 77 0.65 5.29 -14.84
N GLU A 78 0.67 4.17 -14.09
CA GLU A 78 1.12 2.87 -14.62
C GLU A 78 0.20 2.34 -15.70
N ARG A 79 -1.12 2.35 -15.42
CA ARG A 79 -2.13 1.89 -16.38
C ARG A 79 -2.14 2.71 -17.68
N ARG A 80 -1.64 3.95 -17.63
CA ARG A 80 -1.50 4.84 -18.80
C ARG A 80 -0.15 4.71 -19.50
N GLY A 81 0.75 3.86 -19.01
CA GLY A 81 2.08 3.61 -19.57
C GLY A 81 3.12 4.69 -19.27
N TYR A 82 2.83 5.67 -18.40
CA TYR A 82 3.78 6.72 -18.03
C TYR A 82 4.86 6.23 -17.08
N LEU A 83 4.54 5.24 -16.24
CA LEU A 83 5.44 4.66 -15.26
C LEU A 83 5.46 3.14 -15.41
N SER A 84 6.59 2.53 -15.08
CA SER A 84 6.65 1.07 -14.88
C SER A 84 6.41 0.71 -13.41
N LYS A 85 6.08 -0.56 -13.14
CA LYS A 85 5.89 -1.12 -11.79
C LYS A 85 7.01 -0.75 -10.81
N SER A 86 8.26 -0.75 -11.28
CA SER A 86 9.42 -0.36 -10.46
C SER A 86 9.40 1.11 -10.06
N HIS A 87 8.99 2.02 -10.96
CA HIS A 87 8.88 3.44 -10.65
C HIS A 87 7.77 3.71 -9.64
N VAL A 88 6.62 3.04 -9.81
CA VAL A 88 5.48 3.16 -8.91
C VAL A 88 5.86 2.71 -7.50
N ASN A 89 6.46 1.53 -7.37
CA ASN A 89 6.89 1.01 -6.08
C ASN A 89 7.95 1.91 -5.40
N LEU A 90 8.87 2.49 -6.18
CA LEU A 90 9.84 3.47 -5.68
C LEU A 90 9.15 4.71 -5.12
N LEU A 91 8.23 5.31 -5.89
CA LEU A 91 7.50 6.50 -5.48
C LEU A 91 6.60 6.25 -4.26
N ALA A 92 5.93 5.10 -4.21
CA ALA A 92 5.11 4.70 -3.07
C ALA A 92 5.97 4.53 -1.80
N THR A 93 7.10 3.83 -1.91
CA THR A 93 8.04 3.64 -0.80
C THR A 93 8.63 4.97 -0.33
N PHE A 94 9.04 5.83 -1.26
CA PHE A 94 9.57 7.16 -0.96
C PHE A 94 8.53 8.02 -0.23
N SER A 95 7.27 8.00 -0.71
CA SER A 95 6.15 8.71 -0.07
C SER A 95 5.89 8.18 1.34
N GLY A 96 5.94 6.85 1.54
CA GLY A 96 5.85 6.23 2.86
C GLY A 96 6.93 6.72 3.81
N GLY A 97 8.19 6.80 3.35
CA GLY A 97 9.28 7.38 4.12
C GLY A 97 9.03 8.84 4.49
N LEU A 98 8.56 9.66 3.55
CA LEU A 98 8.25 11.07 3.81
C LEU A 98 7.14 11.25 4.85
N ILE A 99 6.11 10.40 4.83
CA ILE A 99 5.03 10.41 5.84
C ILE A 99 5.58 10.19 7.25
N THR A 100 6.62 9.38 7.41
CA THR A 100 7.24 9.16 8.74
C THR A 100 8.07 10.35 9.24
N LEU A 101 8.37 11.34 8.39
CA LEU A 101 9.11 12.55 8.76
C LEU A 101 8.21 13.70 9.23
N LEU A 102 6.89 13.54 9.09
CA LEU A 102 5.87 14.49 9.55
C LEU A 102 5.45 14.16 10.98
#